data_AF-A0A2V7WKE5-F1
#
_entry.id   AF-A0A2V7WKE5-F1
#
_cell.length_a   1.000
_cell.length_b   1.000
_cell.length_c   1.000
_cell.angle_alpha   90.00
_cell.angle_beta   90.00
_cell.angle_gamma   90.00
#
_symmetry.space_group_name_H-M   'P 1'
#
loop_
_entity.id
_entity.type
_entity.pdbx_description
1 polymer ?
#
loop_
_entity_poly.entity_id
_entity_poly.type
_entity_poly.pdbx_seq_one_letter_code
_entity_poly.pdbx_strand_id
1 'polypeptide(L)'
;MRLALVSGLALLLGCSGSAPPPRTAAASAEPANTPTSVAPDATPTAPRAALLQNPNQEFNDRVATAIADRIAGRENEPAEQVFRNIQSLKGTAAGRLVRIMNMGYSRALGVSCYHCHVSHDYSSDDKRQKRAAREMIAMNKTINDRLRSLQNLEGKPEEKFVNCTTCHRGQVDPNAGLQ
;
A
#
# COMPACT_ATOMS: atom_id res chain seq x y z
N MET A 1 33.66 -59.63 28.76
CA MET A 1 32.97 -60.87 28.35
C MET A 1 31.48 -60.58 28.29
N ARG A 2 30.82 -60.98 27.19
CA ARG A 2 29.38 -60.89 26.83
C ARG A 2 28.86 -59.63 26.12
N LEU A 3 28.99 -59.72 24.78
CA LEU A 3 28.07 -59.33 23.71
C LEU A 3 26.56 -59.40 24.08
N ALA A 4 25.79 -58.42 23.59
CA ALA A 4 24.40 -58.62 23.15
C ALA A 4 24.09 -57.67 21.97
N LEU A 5 23.88 -58.28 20.80
CA LEU A 5 23.35 -57.66 19.59
C LEU A 5 21.84 -57.39 19.75
N VAL A 6 21.35 -56.30 19.17
CA VAL A 6 19.94 -56.20 18.75
C VAL A 6 19.90 -55.75 17.29
N SER A 7 19.50 -56.70 16.44
CA SER A 7 19.16 -56.51 15.03
C SER A 7 17.86 -55.73 14.88
N GLY A 8 17.86 -54.72 14.01
CA GLY A 8 16.67 -54.00 13.55
C GLY A 8 16.71 -53.87 12.03
N LEU A 9 15.96 -54.77 11.39
CA LEU A 9 15.71 -55.00 9.98
C LEU A 9 15.52 -53.72 9.13
N ALA A 10 16.44 -53.47 8.19
CA ALA A 10 16.27 -52.50 7.11
C ALA A 10 15.56 -53.19 5.93
N LEU A 11 14.31 -52.81 5.67
CA LEU A 11 13.58 -53.22 4.47
C LEU A 11 13.74 -52.14 3.39
N LEU A 12 14.55 -52.48 2.39
CA LEU A 12 14.74 -51.74 1.15
C LEU A 12 13.51 -51.96 0.24
N LEU A 13 12.72 -50.91 0.00
CA LEU A 13 11.83 -50.84 -1.16
C LEU A 13 12.40 -49.79 -2.12
N GLY A 14 13.05 -50.28 -3.17
CA GLY A 14 13.48 -49.47 -4.30
C GLY A 14 12.30 -49.12 -5.20
N CYS A 15 12.26 -47.87 -5.65
CA CYS A 15 11.54 -47.47 -6.85
C CYS A 15 12.56 -46.91 -7.84
N SER A 16 12.59 -47.57 -9.00
CA SER A 16 13.49 -47.39 -10.12
C SER A 16 13.41 -45.99 -10.73
N GLY A 17 14.58 -45.38 -10.97
CA GLY A 17 14.72 -44.16 -11.76
C GLY A 17 14.63 -44.46 -13.25
N SER A 18 13.67 -43.85 -13.93
CA SER A 18 13.59 -43.75 -15.38
C SER A 18 14.07 -42.36 -15.83
N ALA A 19 15.19 -42.33 -16.56
CA ALA A 19 15.66 -41.13 -17.24
C ALA A 19 14.78 -40.81 -18.46
N PRO A 20 14.47 -39.53 -18.76
CA PRO A 20 13.77 -39.17 -19.99
C PRO A 20 14.74 -39.13 -21.19
N PRO A 21 14.27 -39.45 -22.41
CA PRO A 21 15.08 -39.44 -23.63
C PRO A 21 15.37 -38.01 -24.16
N PRO A 22 16.34 -37.86 -25.08
CA PRO A 22 16.80 -36.55 -25.55
C PRO A 22 15.76 -35.86 -26.44
N ARG A 23 15.57 -34.55 -26.23
CA ARG A 23 14.77 -33.71 -27.12
C ARG A 23 15.56 -33.43 -28.39
N THR A 24 15.10 -34.02 -29.49
CA THR A 24 15.48 -33.65 -30.84
C THR A 24 15.02 -32.23 -31.16
N ALA A 25 15.93 -31.45 -31.74
CA ALA A 25 15.62 -30.20 -32.39
C ALA A 25 14.81 -30.48 -33.67
N ALA A 26 13.67 -29.82 -33.82
CA ALA A 26 12.99 -29.68 -35.09
C ALA A 26 12.54 -28.22 -35.22
N ALA A 27 13.21 -27.53 -36.13
CA ALA A 27 12.80 -26.25 -36.65
C ALA A 27 11.41 -26.36 -37.29
N SER A 28 10.57 -25.36 -37.08
CA SER A 28 9.46 -25.04 -37.97
C SER A 28 9.32 -23.52 -37.94
N ALA A 29 9.73 -22.93 -39.06
CA ALA A 29 9.45 -21.56 -39.41
C ALA A 29 7.96 -21.45 -39.75
N GLU A 30 7.30 -20.44 -39.20
CA GLU A 30 6.01 -19.95 -39.70
C GLU A 30 6.07 -18.42 -39.85
N PRO A 31 5.27 -17.87 -40.78
CA PRO A 31 5.67 -16.75 -41.62
C PRO A 31 5.39 -15.38 -41.00
N ALA A 32 6.15 -14.40 -41.49
CA ALA A 32 5.96 -12.99 -41.23
C ALA A 32 4.55 -12.53 -41.64
N ASN A 33 3.71 -12.23 -40.65
CA ASN A 33 2.49 -11.46 -40.82
C ASN A 33 2.70 -10.08 -40.21
N THR A 34 2.90 -9.09 -41.07
CA THR A 34 2.93 -7.67 -40.73
C THR A 34 1.48 -7.17 -40.60
N PRO A 35 1.00 -6.72 -39.44
CA PRO A 35 -0.20 -5.91 -39.38
C PRO A 35 0.20 -4.47 -39.66
N THR A 36 -0.17 -3.98 -40.84
CA THR A 36 -0.25 -2.53 -41.10
C THR A 36 -1.31 -1.95 -40.17
N SER A 37 -0.90 -1.41 -39.02
CA SER A 37 -1.76 -0.51 -38.23
C SER A 37 -1.25 0.91 -38.38
N VAL A 38 -1.96 1.71 -39.19
CA VAL A 38 -1.96 3.16 -39.01
C VAL A 38 -2.77 3.40 -37.74
N ALA A 39 -2.09 3.57 -36.61
CA ALA A 39 -2.71 4.04 -35.38
C ALA A 39 -2.77 5.58 -35.40
N PRO A 40 -3.93 6.20 -35.10
CA PRO A 40 -3.97 7.64 -34.86
C PRO A 40 -3.24 7.97 -33.56
N ASP A 41 -2.44 9.02 -33.62
CA ASP A 41 -1.59 9.62 -32.57
C ASP A 41 -1.76 9.06 -31.14
N ALA A 42 -0.80 8.25 -30.73
CA ALA A 42 -0.59 7.92 -29.33
C ALA A 42 -0.17 9.20 -28.59
N THR A 43 -1.06 9.69 -27.73
CA THR A 43 -0.74 10.75 -26.77
C THR A 43 0.38 10.25 -25.83
N PRO A 44 1.40 11.06 -25.49
CA PRO A 44 2.54 10.56 -24.71
C PRO A 44 2.11 10.04 -23.34
N THR A 45 2.68 8.89 -22.95
CA THR A 45 2.57 8.28 -21.62
C THR A 45 2.86 9.32 -20.54
N ALA A 46 1.85 9.67 -19.74
CA ALA A 46 2.00 10.60 -18.64
C ALA A 46 3.12 10.12 -17.69
N PRO A 47 4.06 11.00 -17.29
CA PRO A 47 5.16 10.62 -16.40
C PRO A 47 4.62 10.09 -15.07
N ARG A 48 5.35 9.17 -14.40
CA ARG A 48 5.02 8.60 -13.07
C ARG A 48 4.63 9.65 -12.00
N ALA A 49 5.03 10.90 -12.19
CA ALA A 49 4.63 12.05 -11.38
C ALA A 49 3.12 12.35 -11.43
N ALA A 50 2.45 12.11 -12.57
CA ALA A 50 1.01 12.34 -12.74
C ALA A 50 0.15 11.39 -11.89
N LEU A 51 0.61 10.17 -11.63
CA LEU A 51 -0.10 9.18 -10.81
C LEU A 51 -0.13 9.52 -9.30
N LEU A 52 0.63 10.54 -8.87
CA LEU A 52 0.64 11.02 -7.48
C LEU A 52 -0.04 12.39 -7.32
N GLN A 53 -0.66 12.90 -8.39
CA GLN A 53 -1.39 14.16 -8.37
C GLN A 53 -2.83 13.89 -7.97
N ASN A 54 -3.20 14.35 -6.78
CA ASN A 54 -4.59 14.40 -6.39
C ASN A 54 -5.24 15.59 -7.12
N PRO A 55 -6.30 15.39 -7.93
CA PRO A 55 -6.97 16.49 -8.63
C PRO A 55 -7.59 17.50 -7.65
N ASN A 56 -7.77 17.13 -6.38
CA ASN A 56 -8.28 17.99 -5.33
C ASN A 56 -7.18 18.69 -4.51
N GLN A 57 -5.90 18.59 -4.89
CA GLN A 57 -4.80 18.98 -4.01
C GLN A 57 -4.83 20.47 -3.66
N GLU A 58 -5.05 21.35 -4.64
CA GLU A 58 -5.10 22.80 -4.40
C GLU A 58 -6.23 23.17 -3.42
N PHE A 59 -7.38 22.52 -3.56
CA PHE A 59 -8.48 22.66 -2.60
C PHE A 59 -8.10 22.14 -1.21
N ASN A 60 -7.48 20.97 -1.14
CA ASN A 60 -7.05 20.38 0.13
C ASN A 60 -5.99 21.23 0.83
N ASP A 61 -5.07 21.85 0.08
CA ASP A 61 -4.05 22.75 0.60
C ASP A 61 -4.66 24.01 1.21
N ARG A 62 -5.68 24.59 0.57
CA ARG A 62 -6.45 25.70 1.16
C ARG A 62 -7.12 25.31 2.48
N VAL A 63 -7.77 24.15 2.51
CA VAL A 63 -8.41 23.64 3.74
C VAL A 63 -7.38 23.37 4.83
N ALA A 64 -6.26 22.74 4.49
CA ALA A 64 -5.19 22.44 5.43
C ALA A 64 -4.54 23.71 6.00
N THR A 65 -4.32 24.73 5.16
CA THR A 65 -3.81 26.04 5.58
C THR A 65 -4.80 26.71 6.53
N ALA A 66 -6.08 26.76 6.20
CA ALA A 66 -7.10 27.35 7.06
C ALA A 66 -7.23 26.62 8.42
N ILE A 67 -6.97 25.30 8.48
CA ILE A 67 -6.90 24.57 9.75
C ILE A 67 -5.61 24.90 10.49
N ALA A 68 -4.47 24.97 9.81
CA ALA A 68 -3.18 25.33 10.40
C ALA A 68 -3.23 26.71 11.06
N ASP A 69 -3.82 27.71 10.39
CA ASP A 69 -3.99 29.06 10.92
C ASP A 69 -4.84 29.07 12.21
N ARG A 70 -5.86 28.21 12.30
CA ARG A 70 -6.71 28.08 13.50
C ARG A 70 -6.02 27.44 14.69
N ILE A 71 -4.93 26.70 14.46
CA ILE A 71 -4.16 26.03 15.52
C ILE A 71 -2.80 26.69 15.75
N ALA A 72 -2.61 27.91 15.22
CA ALA A 72 -1.36 28.64 15.35
C ALA A 72 -0.89 28.72 16.82
N GLY A 73 0.35 28.30 17.08
CA GLY A 73 0.93 28.21 18.43
C GLY A 73 0.62 26.94 19.21
N ARG A 74 -0.21 26.03 18.67
CA ARG A 74 -0.59 24.74 19.28
C ARG A 74 -0.20 23.53 18.43
N GLU A 75 0.61 23.72 17.40
CA GLU A 75 0.93 22.72 16.38
C GLU A 75 1.67 21.50 16.95
N ASN A 76 2.43 21.72 18.02
CA ASN A 76 3.23 20.68 18.69
C ASN A 76 2.47 19.99 19.83
N GLU A 77 1.30 20.48 20.22
CA GLU A 77 0.46 19.81 21.22
C GLU A 77 -0.05 18.47 20.67
N PRO A 78 -0.29 17.46 21.53
CA PRO A 78 -0.97 16.24 21.12
C PRO A 78 -2.32 16.56 20.46
N ALA A 79 -2.59 15.93 19.32
CA ALA A 79 -3.74 16.27 18.49
C ALA A 79 -5.08 16.13 19.23
N GLU A 80 -5.20 15.19 20.18
CA GLU A 80 -6.38 15.01 21.02
C GLU A 80 -6.64 16.16 22.00
N GLN A 81 -5.66 17.04 22.24
CA GLN A 81 -5.84 18.27 23.03
C GLN A 81 -6.31 19.45 22.18
N VAL A 82 -6.03 19.42 20.87
CA VAL A 82 -6.36 20.49 19.92
C VAL A 82 -7.67 20.20 19.17
N PHE A 83 -7.88 18.95 18.78
CA PHE A 83 -9.01 18.50 17.97
C PHE A 83 -9.89 17.51 18.70
N ARG A 84 -11.20 17.54 18.40
CA ARG A 84 -12.17 16.61 18.97
C ARG A 84 -12.19 15.27 18.23
N ASN A 85 -12.50 14.20 18.98
CA ASN A 85 -12.71 12.84 18.46
C ASN A 85 -11.49 12.23 17.71
N ILE A 86 -10.28 12.41 18.26
CA ILE A 86 -9.08 11.70 17.80
C ILE A 86 -9.08 10.28 18.36
N GLN A 87 -9.05 9.28 17.47
CA GLN A 87 -9.09 7.86 17.84
C GLN A 87 -7.81 7.11 17.40
N SER A 88 -7.52 7.08 16.10
CA SER A 88 -6.42 6.25 15.54
C SER A 88 -5.03 6.87 15.61
N LEU A 89 -4.91 8.20 15.76
CA LEU A 89 -3.65 8.94 15.67
C LEU A 89 -3.35 9.76 16.95
N LYS A 90 -3.81 9.27 18.11
CA LYS A 90 -3.52 9.90 19.41
C LYS A 90 -2.01 10.04 19.64
N GLY A 91 -1.61 11.09 20.37
CA GLY A 91 -0.21 11.42 20.63
C GLY A 91 0.56 12.01 19.43
N THR A 92 -0.05 12.06 18.24
CA THR A 92 0.53 12.78 17.10
C THR A 92 0.41 14.28 17.32
N ALA A 93 1.44 15.05 17.03
CA ALA A 93 1.37 16.52 17.08
C ALA A 93 0.24 17.07 16.17
N ALA A 94 -0.50 18.08 16.62
CA ALA A 94 -1.65 18.63 15.91
C ALA A 94 -1.33 19.08 14.47
N GLY A 95 -0.21 19.79 14.26
CA GLY A 95 0.22 20.19 12.92
C GLY A 95 0.60 18.99 12.05
N ARG A 96 1.19 17.95 12.65
CA ARG A 96 1.51 16.70 11.95
C ARG A 96 0.24 15.95 11.55
N LEU A 97 -0.81 15.97 12.37
CA LEU A 97 -2.10 15.37 12.03
C LEU A 97 -2.67 16.00 10.75
N VAL A 98 -2.70 17.33 10.67
CA VAL A 98 -3.19 18.06 9.49
C VAL A 98 -2.38 17.68 8.24
N ARG A 99 -1.05 17.59 8.36
CA ARG A 99 -0.18 17.14 7.27
C ARG A 99 -0.44 15.70 6.84
N ILE A 100 -0.72 14.78 7.77
CA ILE A 100 -1.07 13.39 7.44
C ILE A 100 -2.35 13.34 6.62
N MET A 101 -3.38 14.11 7.01
CA MET A 101 -4.64 14.17 6.27
C MET A 101 -4.44 14.72 4.87
N ASN A 102 -3.77 15.87 4.75
CA ASN A 102 -3.59 16.56 3.48
C ASN A 102 -2.62 15.80 2.55
N MET A 103 -1.42 15.49 3.01
CA MET A 103 -0.33 14.99 2.15
C MET A 103 -0.21 13.47 2.15
N GLY A 104 -0.76 12.79 3.17
CA GLY A 104 -0.76 11.34 3.25
C GLY A 104 -2.04 10.76 2.64
N TYR A 105 -3.16 10.91 3.34
CA TYR A 105 -4.40 10.22 2.99
C TYR A 105 -5.06 10.80 1.75
N SER A 106 -5.21 12.11 1.64
CA SER A 106 -5.88 12.71 0.47
C SER A 106 -5.17 12.34 -0.83
N ARG A 107 -3.83 12.40 -0.84
CA ARG A 107 -3.00 12.06 -1.99
C ARG A 107 -3.00 10.57 -2.32
N ALA A 108 -2.94 9.72 -1.30
CA ALA A 108 -2.97 8.27 -1.51
C ALA A 108 -4.27 7.81 -2.15
N LEU A 109 -5.41 8.40 -1.79
CA LEU A 109 -6.73 8.01 -2.29
C LEU A 109 -7.24 8.88 -3.46
N GLY A 110 -6.59 10.01 -3.78
CA GLY A 110 -7.03 10.93 -4.83
C GLY A 110 -8.30 11.72 -4.51
N VAL A 111 -8.56 11.99 -3.22
CA VAL A 111 -9.84 12.54 -2.74
C VAL A 111 -9.70 13.94 -2.12
N SER A 112 -10.82 14.66 -2.03
CA SER A 112 -10.89 15.90 -1.25
C SER A 112 -11.01 15.64 0.27
N CYS A 113 -10.71 16.64 1.11
CA CYS A 113 -10.91 16.55 2.57
C CYS A 113 -12.34 16.14 2.93
N TYR A 114 -13.32 16.61 2.17
CA TYR A 114 -14.74 16.34 2.40
C TYR A 114 -15.21 14.98 1.88
N HIS A 115 -14.34 14.17 1.29
CA HIS A 115 -14.65 12.76 1.07
C HIS A 115 -14.84 12.02 2.41
N CYS A 116 -13.98 12.32 3.38
CA CYS A 116 -14.03 11.70 4.71
C CYS A 116 -14.70 12.58 5.75
N HIS A 117 -14.51 13.90 5.72
CA HIS A 117 -15.01 14.80 6.76
C HIS A 117 -16.34 15.45 6.38
N VAL A 118 -17.19 15.68 7.38
CA VAL A 118 -18.35 16.58 7.25
C VAL A 118 -17.83 18.02 7.24
N SER A 119 -18.35 18.86 6.34
CA SER A 119 -17.91 20.25 6.26
C SER A 119 -18.17 20.96 7.59
N HIS A 120 -17.19 21.72 8.08
CA HIS A 120 -17.21 22.42 9.37
C HIS A 120 -17.35 21.55 10.64
N ASP A 121 -17.55 20.23 10.52
CA ASP A 121 -17.49 19.27 11.63
C ASP A 121 -16.57 18.10 11.32
N TYR A 122 -15.26 18.32 11.54
CA TYR A 122 -14.24 17.28 11.39
C TYR A 122 -14.37 16.15 12.43
N SER A 123 -15.09 16.40 13.53
CA SER A 123 -15.26 15.44 14.61
C SER A 123 -16.37 14.42 14.36
N SER A 124 -17.38 14.76 13.56
CA SER A 124 -18.45 13.84 13.14
C SER A 124 -17.89 12.59 12.45
N ASP A 125 -18.50 11.46 12.76
CA ASP A 125 -18.24 10.15 12.16
C ASP A 125 -19.37 9.72 11.22
N ASP A 126 -20.25 10.63 10.77
CA ASP A 126 -21.42 10.30 9.95
C ASP A 126 -21.03 9.64 8.62
N LYS A 127 -19.92 10.07 8.03
CA LYS A 127 -19.39 9.50 6.78
C LYS A 127 -18.70 8.16 7.03
N ARG A 128 -19.22 7.11 6.36
CA ARG A 128 -18.65 5.75 6.37
C ARG A 128 -17.16 5.75 6.06
N GLN A 129 -16.71 6.58 5.12
CA GLN A 129 -15.34 6.71 4.64
C GLN A 129 -14.35 6.98 5.77
N LYS A 130 -14.72 7.85 6.74
CA LYS A 130 -13.87 8.15 7.89
C LYS A 130 -13.71 6.96 8.82
N ARG A 131 -14.79 6.21 9.06
CA ARG A 131 -14.76 4.99 9.89
C ARG A 131 -13.92 3.90 9.22
N ALA A 132 -14.13 3.67 7.92
CA ALA A 132 -13.32 2.75 7.13
C ALA A 132 -11.82 3.14 7.13
N ALA A 133 -11.50 4.43 7.00
CA ALA A 133 -10.11 4.90 7.09
C ALA A 133 -9.45 4.55 8.43
N ARG A 134 -10.19 4.57 9.56
CA ARG A 134 -9.65 4.15 10.87
C ARG A 134 -9.31 2.67 10.90
N GLU A 135 -10.16 1.82 10.33
CA GLU A 135 -9.89 0.39 10.18
C GLU A 135 -8.65 0.15 9.31
N MET A 136 -8.52 0.89 8.21
CA MET A 136 -7.34 0.80 7.33
C MET A 136 -6.05 1.28 8.00
N ILE A 137 -6.12 2.28 8.88
CA ILE A 137 -4.95 2.71 9.69
C ILE A 137 -4.50 1.56 10.60
N ALA A 138 -5.44 0.88 11.26
CA ALA A 138 -5.12 -0.28 12.10
C ALA A 138 -4.50 -1.43 11.30
N MET A 139 -5.08 -1.76 10.14
CA MET A 139 -4.52 -2.76 9.23
C MET A 139 -3.11 -2.39 8.76
N ASN A 140 -2.89 -1.15 8.32
CA ASN A 140 -1.58 -0.68 7.87
C ASN A 140 -0.54 -0.76 9.00
N LYS A 141 -0.93 -0.47 10.25
CA LYS A 141 -0.04 -0.65 11.40
C LYS A 141 0.37 -2.12 11.54
N THR A 142 -0.60 -3.04 11.52
CA THR A 142 -0.34 -4.49 11.62
C THR A 142 0.58 -4.99 10.50
N ILE A 143 0.34 -4.58 9.25
CA ILE A 143 1.20 -4.94 8.11
C ILE A 143 2.62 -4.43 8.34
N ASN A 144 2.77 -3.16 8.72
CA ASN A 144 4.09 -2.59 8.95
C ASN A 144 4.82 -3.26 10.10
N ASP A 145 4.16 -3.58 11.21
CA ASP A 145 4.79 -4.31 12.31
C ASP A 145 5.28 -5.69 11.84
N ARG A 146 4.52 -6.38 10.99
CA ARG A 146 4.95 -7.63 10.38
C ARG A 146 6.14 -7.46 9.45
N LEU A 147 6.12 -6.45 8.56
CA LEU A 147 7.21 -6.16 7.62
C LEU A 147 8.54 -5.95 8.33
N ARG A 148 8.53 -5.21 9.44
CA ARG A 148 9.74 -4.95 10.27
C ARG A 148 10.35 -6.23 10.84
N SER A 149 9.54 -7.27 11.07
CA SER A 149 10.00 -8.56 11.60
C SER A 149 10.61 -9.50 10.56
N LEU A 150 10.51 -9.18 9.26
CA LEU A 150 11.00 -10.05 8.19
C LEU A 150 12.53 -9.94 8.06
N GLN A 151 13.21 -11.08 8.16
CA GLN A 151 14.67 -11.16 8.23
C GLN A 151 15.33 -11.20 6.83
N ASN A 152 14.61 -11.70 5.82
CA ASN A 152 15.16 -11.90 4.47
C ASN A 152 14.90 -10.71 3.52
N LEU A 153 14.24 -9.65 4.00
CA LEU A 153 14.10 -8.40 3.24
C LEU A 153 15.33 -7.53 3.47
N GLU A 154 15.84 -6.94 2.39
CA GLU A 154 16.89 -5.91 2.43
C GLU A 154 16.44 -4.69 3.23
N GLY A 155 17.42 -3.90 3.70
CA GLY A 155 17.19 -2.70 4.49
C GLY A 155 16.98 -2.95 5.97
N LYS A 156 17.02 -1.86 6.74
CA LYS A 156 16.79 -1.89 8.19
C LYS A 156 15.29 -2.03 8.49
N PRO A 157 14.88 -2.56 9.66
CA PRO A 157 13.46 -2.68 10.02
C PRO A 157 12.67 -1.39 9.82
N GLU A 158 13.20 -0.24 10.23
CA GLU A 158 12.55 1.07 10.08
C GLU A 158 12.31 1.52 8.63
N GLU A 159 13.07 0.98 7.68
CA GLU A 159 12.94 1.24 6.23
C GLU A 159 11.88 0.32 5.59
N LYS A 160 11.50 -0.77 6.26
CA LYS A 160 10.51 -1.74 5.80
C LYS A 160 9.11 -1.26 6.16
N PHE A 161 8.49 -0.49 5.28
CA PHE A 161 7.11 -0.04 5.45
C PHE A 161 6.36 0.06 4.14
N VAL A 162 5.05 -0.08 4.25
CA VAL A 162 4.06 0.32 3.26
C VAL A 162 3.22 1.46 3.81
N ASN A 163 2.57 2.18 2.91
CA ASN A 163 1.59 3.19 3.27
C ASN A 163 0.38 3.08 2.32
N CYS A 164 -0.60 3.95 2.52
CA CYS A 164 -1.83 3.96 1.73
C CYS A 164 -1.54 4.04 0.21
N THR A 165 -0.52 4.79 -0.19
CA THR A 165 -0.14 4.96 -1.61
C THR A 165 0.35 3.66 -2.24
N THR A 166 0.95 2.75 -1.47
CA THR A 166 1.42 1.44 -1.96
C THR A 166 0.31 0.67 -2.69
N CYS A 167 -0.91 0.68 -2.13
CA CYS A 167 -2.05 -0.02 -2.71
C CYS A 167 -2.97 0.91 -3.50
N HIS A 168 -3.37 2.06 -2.93
CA HIS A 168 -4.40 2.91 -3.51
C HIS A 168 -3.95 3.66 -4.75
N ARG A 169 -2.68 4.07 -4.83
CA ARG A 169 -2.07 4.69 -6.03
C ARG A 169 -2.91 5.83 -6.64
N GLY A 170 -3.52 6.65 -5.78
CA GLY A 170 -4.36 7.79 -6.18
C GLY A 170 -5.82 7.45 -6.44
N GLN A 171 -6.29 6.24 -6.11
CA GLN A 171 -7.65 5.79 -6.30
C GLN A 171 -8.29 5.31 -4.98
N VAL A 172 -9.60 5.54 -4.83
CA VAL A 172 -10.34 5.06 -3.65
C VAL A 172 -10.41 3.53 -3.63
N ASP A 173 -10.64 2.91 -4.77
CA ASP A 173 -10.58 1.45 -4.94
C ASP A 173 -9.20 1.06 -5.54
N PRO A 174 -8.37 0.31 -4.79
CA PRO A 174 -7.09 -0.20 -5.28
C PRO A 174 -7.17 -1.03 -6.57
N ASN A 175 -8.34 -1.60 -6.89
CA ASN A 175 -8.54 -2.45 -8.07
C ASN A 175 -9.20 -1.72 -9.26
N ALA A 176 -9.45 -0.41 -9.17
CA ALA A 176 -10.18 0.33 -10.19
C ALA A 176 -9.57 0.27 -11.61
N GLY A 177 -8.27 0.00 -11.73
CA GLY A 177 -7.56 -0.14 -13.02
C GLY A 177 -7.22 -1.58 -13.41
N LEU A 178 -7.74 -2.58 -12.70
CA LEU A 178 -7.51 -4.01 -12.96
C LEU A 178 -8.74 -4.72 -13.55
N GLN A 179 -9.81 -3.98 -13.86
CA GLN A 179 -11.08 -4.48 -14.36
C GLN A 179 -11.25 -4.14 -15.84
#